data_AF-A0A8T5HTT7-F1
#
_entry.id   AF-A0A8T5HTT7-F1
#
_cell.length_a   1.000
_cell.length_b   1.000
_cell.length_c   1.000
_cell.angle_alpha   90.00
_cell.angle_beta   90.00
_cell.angle_gamma   90.00
#
_symmetry.space_group_name_H-M   'P 1'
#
loop_
_entity.id
_entity.type
_entity.pdbx_description
1 polymer ?
#
loop_
_entity_poly.entity_id
_entity_poly.type
_entity_poly.pdbx_seq_one_letter_code
_entity_poly.pdbx_strand_id
1 'polypeptide(L)'
;MTIVKINLHKVNAERSLDAKVGQIKINNNVSVKDVEEMSFAADGKKGLKFTFTFNCAYEPGLGKIDVEGQVLFVEVEAKINEIKEGWDKDKKIPADVMEQIVNAALHKGNIQAIKISEDISLPSPLPLPKVKTNPAPAEETKKEE
;
A
#
# COMPACT_ATOMS: atom_id res chain seq x y z
N MET A 1 -3.89 5.00 18.24
CA MET A 1 -3.15 4.18 17.26
C MET A 1 -3.42 2.75 17.62
N THR A 2 -4.14 2.01 16.77
CA THR A 2 -4.54 0.65 17.13
C THR A 2 -4.42 -0.36 16.00
N ILE A 3 -3.47 -0.10 15.09
CA ILE A 3 -2.87 -1.14 14.24
C ILE A 3 -1.63 -1.66 14.94
N VAL A 4 -1.66 -2.94 15.32
CA VAL A 4 -0.59 -3.60 16.07
C VAL A 4 0.48 -4.14 15.12
N LYS A 5 0.06 -4.71 13.99
CA LYS A 5 0.97 -5.36 13.05
C LYS A 5 0.38 -5.40 11.65
N ILE A 6 1.25 -5.35 10.65
CA ILE A 6 0.89 -5.58 9.25
C ILE A 6 1.83 -6.65 8.70
N ASN A 7 1.26 -7.73 8.18
CA ASN A 7 2.03 -8.84 7.59
C ASN A 7 1.61 -9.03 6.14
N LEU A 8 2.57 -9.32 5.28
CA LEU A 8 2.31 -9.76 3.91
C LEU A 8 2.50 -11.27 3.88
N HIS A 9 1.59 -11.99 3.23
CA HIS A 9 1.66 -13.45 3.14
C HIS A 9 1.70 -13.96 1.70
N LYS A 10 1.37 -13.11 0.72
CA LYS A 10 1.46 -13.46 -0.70
C LYS A 10 1.89 -12.26 -1.52
N VAL A 11 2.79 -12.50 -2.47
CA VAL A 11 3.25 -11.53 -3.45
C VAL A 11 3.31 -12.26 -4.79
N ASN A 12 2.60 -11.75 -5.79
CA ASN A 12 2.67 -12.20 -7.17
C ASN A 12 3.09 -11.03 -8.05
N ALA A 13 3.98 -11.26 -8.99
CA ALA A 13 4.48 -10.20 -9.86
C ALA A 13 4.81 -10.77 -11.23
N GLU A 14 4.37 -10.05 -12.25
CA GLU A 14 4.48 -10.48 -13.65
C GLU A 14 4.94 -9.29 -14.49
N ARG A 15 5.98 -9.50 -15.29
CA ARG A 15 6.46 -8.56 -16.31
C ARG A 15 6.22 -9.18 -17.68
N SER A 16 5.60 -8.41 -18.58
CA SER A 16 5.48 -8.78 -19.98
C SER A 16 6.81 -8.56 -20.72
N LEU A 17 7.25 -9.57 -21.47
CA LEU A 17 8.45 -9.50 -22.30
C LEU A 17 8.20 -8.77 -23.63
N ASP A 18 6.96 -8.82 -24.12
CA ASP A 18 6.55 -8.24 -25.40
C ASP A 18 6.05 -6.80 -25.28
N ALA A 19 6.13 -6.21 -24.07
CA ALA A 19 5.64 -4.88 -23.82
C ALA A 19 6.43 -3.83 -24.61
N LYS A 20 5.72 -3.02 -25.40
CA LYS A 20 6.31 -1.87 -26.09
C LYS A 20 6.61 -0.78 -25.07
N VAL A 21 7.88 -0.39 -24.98
CA VAL A 21 8.34 0.67 -24.09
C VAL A 21 7.76 2.00 -24.59
N GLY A 22 6.84 2.58 -23.83
CA GLY A 22 6.12 3.81 -24.15
C GLY A 22 5.72 4.56 -22.88
N GLN A 23 4.73 5.45 -22.97
CA GLN A 23 4.18 6.10 -21.78
C GLN A 23 3.46 5.07 -20.89
N ILE A 24 4.06 4.78 -19.75
CA ILE A 24 3.52 3.80 -18.79
C ILE A 24 2.72 4.55 -17.72
N LYS A 25 1.47 4.14 -17.54
CA LYS A 25 0.61 4.57 -16.43
C LYS A 25 0.64 3.52 -15.34
N ILE A 26 0.92 3.95 -14.12
CA ILE A 26 0.91 3.09 -12.94
C ILE A 26 -0.38 3.34 -12.19
N ASN A 27 -1.16 2.29 -11.95
CA ASN A 27 -2.39 2.36 -11.17
C ASN A 27 -2.27 1.49 -9.92
N ASN A 28 -2.43 2.11 -8.75
CA ASN A 28 -2.33 1.45 -7.46
C ASN A 28 -3.71 1.42 -6.80
N ASN A 29 -4.19 0.24 -6.43
CA ASN A 29 -5.46 0.05 -5.76
C ASN A 29 -5.29 -0.81 -4.50
N VAL A 30 -6.06 -0.51 -3.46
CA VAL A 30 -6.15 -1.32 -2.24
C VAL A 30 -7.60 -1.69 -1.99
N SER A 31 -7.84 -2.98 -1.76
CA SER A 31 -9.16 -3.51 -1.41
C SER A 31 -9.08 -4.36 -0.16
N VAL A 32 -10.02 -4.17 0.77
CA VAL A 32 -10.20 -5.08 1.92
C VAL A 32 -11.07 -6.25 1.45
N LYS A 33 -10.53 -7.47 1.55
CA LYS A 33 -11.20 -8.70 1.12
C LYS A 33 -12.02 -9.33 2.24
N ASP A 34 -11.49 -9.30 3.47
CA ASP A 34 -12.07 -10.06 4.57
C ASP A 34 -11.73 -9.46 5.94
N VAL A 35 -12.59 -9.75 6.93
CA VAL A 35 -12.46 -9.28 8.32
C VAL A 35 -12.77 -10.44 9.26
N GLU A 36 -11.77 -10.87 10.02
CA GLU A 36 -11.90 -11.99 10.96
C GLU A 36 -11.57 -11.54 12.39
N GLU A 37 -12.22 -12.14 13.38
CA GLU A 37 -11.85 -11.94 14.78
C GLU A 37 -10.56 -12.68 15.13
N MET A 38 -9.69 -12.02 15.88
CA MET A 38 -8.52 -12.65 16.46
C MET A 38 -8.86 -13.19 17.85
N SER A 39 -8.39 -14.38 18.16
CA SER A 39 -8.50 -15.02 19.48
C SER A 39 -7.64 -14.36 20.57
N PHE A 40 -6.99 -13.22 20.27
CA PHE A 40 -6.20 -12.47 21.23
C PHE A 40 -7.08 -11.49 22.00
N ALA A 41 -7.28 -11.77 23.30
CA ALA A 41 -7.89 -10.86 24.25
C ALA A 41 -6.86 -10.52 25.34
N ALA A 42 -6.46 -9.26 25.42
CA ALA A 42 -5.59 -8.76 26.48
C ALA A 42 -6.20 -7.47 27.03
N ASP A 43 -6.33 -7.39 28.37
CA ASP A 43 -6.83 -6.19 29.09
C ASP A 43 -8.16 -5.61 28.54
N GLY A 44 -9.15 -6.46 28.26
CA GLY A 44 -10.48 -6.02 27.79
C GLY A 44 -10.51 -5.47 26.36
N LYS A 45 -9.44 -5.68 25.59
CA LYS A 45 -9.37 -5.36 24.16
C LYS A 45 -9.48 -6.62 23.32
N LYS A 46 -10.17 -6.51 22.19
CA LYS A 46 -10.28 -7.57 21.17
C LYS A 46 -9.55 -7.15 19.91
N GLY A 47 -9.19 -8.15 19.10
CA GLY A 47 -8.51 -7.94 17.83
C GLY A 47 -9.36 -8.30 16.62
N LEU A 48 -9.25 -7.53 15.55
CA LEU A 48 -9.71 -7.86 14.21
C LEU A 48 -8.53 -7.99 13.26
N LYS A 49 -8.63 -8.95 12.35
CA LYS A 49 -7.68 -9.20 11.28
C LYS A 49 -8.34 -8.84 9.95
N PHE A 50 -7.83 -7.80 9.32
CA PHE A 50 -8.31 -7.33 8.01
C PHE A 50 -7.40 -7.88 6.92
N THR A 51 -7.92 -8.77 6.08
CA THR A 51 -7.21 -9.24 4.89
C THR A 51 -7.39 -8.23 3.77
N PHE A 52 -6.29 -7.75 3.21
CA PHE A 52 -6.30 -6.79 2.11
C PHE A 52 -5.52 -7.31 0.90
N THR A 53 -5.81 -6.72 -0.25
CA THR A 53 -5.05 -6.89 -1.47
C THR A 53 -4.68 -5.53 -2.03
N PHE A 54 -3.41 -5.38 -2.35
CA PHE A 54 -2.85 -4.25 -3.05
C PHE A 54 -2.51 -4.69 -4.47
N ASN A 55 -3.01 -3.97 -5.47
CA ASN A 55 -2.77 -4.23 -6.88
C ASN A 55 -2.07 -3.01 -7.49
N CYS A 56 -0.91 -3.23 -8.10
CA CYS A 56 -0.17 -2.23 -8.85
C CYS A 56 -0.08 -2.69 -10.30
N ALA A 57 -0.85 -2.05 -11.19
CA ALA A 57 -0.90 -2.37 -12.60
C ALA A 57 -0.10 -1.35 -13.43
N TYR A 58 0.68 -1.85 -14.39
CA TYR A 58 1.48 -1.04 -15.31
C TYR A 58 0.87 -1.12 -16.71
N GLU A 59 0.19 -0.04 -17.10
CA GLU A 59 -0.54 0.06 -18.36
C GLU A 59 0.21 0.87 -19.42
N PRO A 60 0.14 0.48 -20.72
CA PRO A 60 -0.53 -0.71 -21.23
C PRO A 60 0.37 -1.95 -21.21
N GLY A 61 -0.02 -2.97 -20.43
CA GLY A 61 0.49 -4.35 -20.56
C GLY A 61 1.96 -4.57 -20.20
N LEU A 62 2.60 -3.69 -19.44
CA LEU A 62 4.00 -3.88 -19.02
C LEU A 62 4.13 -4.93 -17.91
N GLY A 63 3.15 -5.00 -17.03
CA GLY A 63 3.16 -5.93 -15.92
C GLY A 63 2.18 -5.57 -14.82
N LYS A 64 2.17 -6.40 -13.77
CA LYS A 64 1.37 -6.16 -12.56
C LYS A 64 2.09 -6.72 -11.33
N ILE A 65 1.81 -6.13 -10.19
CA ILE A 65 2.26 -6.60 -8.88
C ILE A 65 1.03 -6.69 -7.98
N ASP A 66 0.74 -7.90 -7.50
CA ASP A 66 -0.38 -8.21 -6.62
C ASP A 66 0.18 -8.65 -5.26
N VAL A 67 -0.15 -7.91 -4.21
CA VAL A 67 0.31 -8.16 -2.84
C VAL A 67 -0.90 -8.43 -1.96
N GLU A 68 -0.89 -9.53 -1.21
CA GLU A 68 -1.91 -9.82 -0.21
C GLU A 68 -1.30 -9.83 1.19
N GLY A 69 -2.04 -9.23 2.12
CA GLY A 69 -1.59 -9.04 3.47
C GLY A 69 -2.73 -8.98 4.47
N GLN A 70 -2.36 -8.88 5.73
CA GLN A 70 -3.25 -8.81 6.87
C GLN A 70 -2.84 -7.66 7.78
N VAL A 71 -3.81 -6.82 8.14
CA VAL A 71 -3.67 -5.77 9.15
C VAL A 71 -4.31 -6.28 10.44
N LEU A 72 -3.52 -6.31 11.51
CA LEU A 72 -3.97 -6.65 12.85
C LEU A 72 -4.36 -5.36 13.55
N PHE A 73 -5.66 -5.20 13.76
CA PHE A 73 -6.26 -4.09 14.48
C PHE A 73 -6.71 -4.58 15.85
N VAL A 74 -6.52 -3.79 16.89
CA VAL A 74 -6.98 -4.12 18.25
C VAL A 74 -7.73 -2.92 18.76
N GLU A 75 -8.81 -3.07 19.52
CA GLU A 75 -9.47 -1.92 20.16
C GLU A 75 -10.35 -2.38 21.33
N VAL A 76 -11.00 -1.45 22.04
CA VAL A 76 -12.01 -1.80 23.04
C VAL A 76 -13.08 -2.70 22.41
N GLU A 77 -13.48 -3.74 23.16
CA GLU A 77 -14.42 -4.76 22.73
C GLU A 77 -15.72 -4.21 22.09
N ALA A 78 -16.27 -3.13 22.64
CA ALA A 78 -17.49 -2.50 22.10
C ALA A 78 -17.32 -2.06 20.63
N LYS A 79 -16.19 -1.42 20.29
CA LYS A 79 -15.92 -0.94 18.93
C LYS A 79 -15.61 -2.10 17.97
N ILE A 80 -14.94 -3.13 18.46
CA ILE A 80 -14.66 -4.34 17.66
C ILE A 80 -15.95 -5.06 17.28
N ASN A 81 -16.87 -5.24 18.23
CA ASN A 81 -18.16 -5.87 17.97
C ASN A 81 -18.99 -5.04 16.97
N GLU A 82 -18.99 -3.70 17.08
CA GLU A 82 -19.66 -2.81 16.14
C GLU A 82 -19.13 -2.97 14.71
N ILE A 83 -17.79 -2.97 14.53
CA ILE A 83 -17.15 -3.15 13.22
C ILE A 83 -17.51 -4.53 12.65
N LYS A 84 -17.47 -5.57 13.48
CA LYS A 84 -17.76 -6.95 13.07
C LYS A 84 -19.21 -7.09 12.64
N GLU A 85 -20.16 -6.59 13.42
CA GLU A 85 -21.58 -6.62 13.04
C GLU A 85 -21.85 -5.83 11.75
N GLY A 86 -21.19 -4.67 11.56
CA GLY A 86 -21.30 -3.89 10.33
C GLY A 86 -20.75 -4.64 9.11
N TRP A 87 -19.66 -5.38 9.29
CA TRP A 87 -19.09 -6.21 8.24
C TRP A 87 -19.97 -7.42 7.90
N ASP A 88 -20.47 -8.13 8.91
CA ASP A 88 -21.29 -9.33 8.74
C ASP A 88 -22.66 -9.02 8.12
N LYS A 89 -23.27 -7.87 8.46
CA LYS A 89 -24.57 -7.45 7.91
C LYS A 89 -24.45 -6.84 6.51
N ASP A 90 -23.56 -5.87 6.35
CA ASP A 90 -23.54 -4.98 5.18
C ASP A 90 -22.18 -4.91 4.47
N LYS A 91 -21.16 -5.64 4.95
CA LYS A 91 -19.74 -5.44 4.56
C LYS A 91 -19.27 -4.00 4.72
N LYS A 92 -19.79 -3.30 5.72
CA LYS A 92 -19.44 -1.91 6.02
C LYS A 92 -18.42 -1.87 7.15
N ILE A 93 -17.40 -1.05 6.95
CA ILE A 93 -16.40 -0.72 7.97
C ILE A 93 -16.57 0.78 8.26
N PRO A 94 -16.54 1.22 9.53
CA PRO A 94 -16.51 2.64 9.87
C PRO A 94 -15.41 3.38 9.10
N ALA A 95 -15.72 4.58 8.60
CA ALA A 95 -14.85 5.31 7.70
C ALA A 95 -13.46 5.61 8.31
N ASP A 96 -13.41 5.91 9.62
CA ASP A 96 -12.19 6.16 10.37
C ASP A 96 -11.28 4.92 10.46
N VAL A 97 -11.88 3.74 10.57
CA VAL A 97 -11.17 2.45 10.63
C VAL A 97 -10.71 2.05 9.23
N MET A 98 -11.59 2.20 8.23
CA MET A 98 -11.28 1.91 6.83
C MET A 98 -10.10 2.75 6.34
N GLU A 99 -10.11 4.07 6.61
CA GLU A 99 -9.01 4.96 6.23
C GLU A 99 -7.67 4.50 6.83
N GLN A 100 -7.67 4.14 8.12
CA GLN A 100 -6.46 3.66 8.79
C GLN A 100 -5.94 2.35 8.16
N ILE A 101 -6.83 1.39 7.91
CA ILE A 101 -6.45 0.10 7.32
C ILE A 101 -5.94 0.29 5.89
N VAL A 102 -6.65 1.06 5.07
CA VAL A 102 -6.28 1.32 3.68
C VAL A 102 -4.96 2.05 3.60
N ASN A 103 -4.73 3.09 4.41
CA ASN A 103 -3.45 3.81 4.43
C ASN A 103 -2.29 2.92 4.88
N ALA A 104 -2.51 2.09 5.90
CA ALA A 104 -1.53 1.14 6.39
C ALA A 104 -1.18 0.07 5.34
N ALA A 105 -2.20 -0.50 4.68
CA ALA A 105 -2.06 -1.45 3.58
C ALA A 105 -1.37 -0.81 2.38
N LEU A 106 -1.74 0.41 2.00
CA LEU A 106 -1.15 1.17 0.90
C LEU A 106 0.33 1.44 1.16
N HIS A 107 0.69 1.90 2.35
CA HIS A 107 2.08 2.16 2.72
C HIS A 107 2.93 0.89 2.65
N LYS A 108 2.44 -0.21 3.24
CA LYS A 108 3.17 -1.50 3.21
C LYS A 108 3.23 -2.11 1.81
N GLY A 109 2.14 -2.03 1.05
CA GLY A 109 2.02 -2.49 -0.33
C GLY A 109 2.96 -1.76 -1.26
N ASN A 110 3.03 -0.42 -1.17
CA ASN A 110 3.95 0.40 -1.94
C ASN A 110 5.42 0.05 -1.66
N ILE A 111 5.80 -0.12 -0.39
CA ILE A 111 7.18 -0.53 -0.05
C ILE A 111 7.52 -1.88 -0.68
N GLN A 112 6.59 -2.84 -0.63
CA GLN A 112 6.81 -4.15 -1.23
C GLN A 112 6.86 -4.06 -2.77
N ALA A 113 5.99 -3.25 -3.37
CA ALA A 113 5.93 -3.07 -4.80
C ALA A 113 7.21 -2.43 -5.36
N ILE A 114 7.84 -1.50 -4.63
CA ILE A 114 9.16 -0.93 -5.00
C ILE A 114 10.21 -2.04 -5.06
N LYS A 115 10.32 -2.86 -4.02
CA LYS A 115 11.32 -3.96 -3.97
C LYS A 115 11.11 -4.95 -5.11
N ILE A 116 9.88 -5.39 -5.30
CA ILE A 116 9.54 -6.38 -6.33
C ILE A 116 9.69 -5.79 -7.73
N SER A 117 9.36 -4.50 -7.92
CA SER A 117 9.56 -3.85 -9.21
C SER A 117 11.02 -3.89 -9.64
N GLU A 118 11.96 -3.73 -8.70
CA GLU A 118 13.38 -3.87 -8.96
C GLU A 118 13.73 -5.32 -9.37
N ASP A 119 13.25 -6.31 -8.63
CA ASP A 119 13.50 -7.74 -8.90
C ASP A 119 13.03 -8.18 -10.30
N ILE A 120 11.90 -7.65 -10.79
CA ILE A 120 11.36 -7.96 -12.13
C ILE A 120 11.58 -6.83 -13.15
N SER A 121 12.50 -5.91 -12.84
CA SER A 121 12.92 -4.79 -13.69
C SER A 121 11.80 -3.83 -14.13
N LEU A 122 10.65 -3.82 -13.46
CA LEU A 122 9.58 -2.84 -13.67
C LEU A 122 10.03 -1.46 -13.15
N PRO A 123 9.53 -0.37 -13.73
CA PRO A 123 9.78 0.96 -13.19
C PRO A 123 9.20 1.07 -11.77
N SER A 124 9.82 1.86 -10.90
CA SER A 124 9.32 2.06 -9.55
C SER A 124 7.87 2.56 -9.58
N PRO A 125 6.95 1.92 -8.83
CA PRO A 125 5.53 2.29 -8.81
C PRO A 125 5.29 3.67 -8.18
N LEU A 126 6.27 4.18 -7.42
CA LEU A 126 6.27 5.52 -6.85
C LEU A 126 7.50 6.29 -7.31
N PRO A 127 7.35 7.59 -7.61
CA PRO A 127 8.49 8.44 -7.91
C PRO A 127 9.37 8.56 -6.65
N LEU A 128 10.62 8.14 -6.75
CA LEU A 128 11.59 8.34 -5.68
C LEU A 128 11.97 9.82 -5.58
N PRO A 129 12.22 10.33 -4.36
CA PRO A 129 12.70 11.70 -4.18
C PRO A 129 14.03 11.88 -4.92
N LYS A 130 14.10 12.90 -5.77
CA LYS A 130 15.33 13.29 -6.46
C LYS A 130 16.03 14.37 -5.64
N VAL A 131 17.32 14.18 -5.37
CA VAL A 131 18.15 15.25 -4.82
C VAL A 131 18.27 16.33 -5.90
N LYS A 132 17.73 17.52 -5.63
CA LYS A 132 18.01 18.71 -6.44
C LYS A 132 19.30 19.30 -5.90
N THR A 133 20.42 19.11 -6.61
CA THR A 133 21.55 20.01 -6.45
C THR A 133 21.10 21.35 -7.02
N ASN A 134 20.87 22.34 -6.16
CA ASN A 134 20.71 23.71 -6.63
C ASN A 134 22.07 24.12 -7.24
N PRO A 135 22.20 24.34 -8.55
CA PRO A 135 23.40 24.98 -9.03
C PRO A 135 23.41 26.38 -8.43
N ALA A 136 24.48 26.73 -7.71
CA ALA A 136 24.71 28.11 -7.29
C ALA A 136 24.61 29.02 -8.54
N PRO A 137 24.05 30.24 -8.43
CA PRO A 137 23.99 31.15 -9.57
C PRO A 137 25.40 31.37 -10.10
N ALA A 138 25.60 31.16 -11.40
CA ALA A 138 26.83 31.52 -12.06
C ALA A 138 27.06 33.02 -11.87
N GLU A 139 28.15 33.39 -11.19
CA GLU A 139 28.63 34.76 -11.15
C GLU A 139 28.80 35.26 -12.59
N GLU A 140 28.18 36.40 -12.88
CA GLU A 140 28.38 37.18 -14.09
C GLU A 140 29.87 37.54 -14.22
N THR A 141 30.61 36.78 -15.03
CA THR A 141 31.89 37.29 -15.54
C THR A 141 31.57 38.44 -16.51
N LYS A 142 31.76 39.64 -15.99
CA LYS A 142 31.73 40.93 -16.70
C LYS A 142 32.48 40.84 -18.02
N LYS A 143 31.90 41.47 -19.03
CA LYS A 143 32.55 41.93 -20.25
C LYS A 143 33.73 42.84 -19.92
N GLU A 144 34.91 42.45 -20.36
CA GLU A 144 36.11 43.24 -20.73
C GLU A 144 36.85 42.25 -21.66
N GLU A 145 37.16 42.51 -22.93
CA GLU A 145 37.63 43.71 -23.63
C GLU A 145 37.36 43.55 -25.14
#